data_AF-A0A7L3GXG2-F1
#
_entry.id   AF-A0A7L3GXG2-F1
#
_cell.length_a   1.000
_cell.length_b   1.000
_cell.length_c   1.000
_cell.angle_alpha   90.00
_cell.angle_beta   90.00
_cell.angle_gamma   90.00
#
_symmetry.space_group_name_H-M   'P 1'
#
loop_
_entity.id
_entity.type
_entity.pdbx_description
1 polymer ?
#
loop_
_entity_poly.entity_id
_entity_poly.type
_entity_poly.pdbx_seq_one_letter_code
_entity_poly.pdbx_strand_id
1 'polypeptide(L)'
;LPPPPLLNKGSVWLGFAGWLAALLDNAFNQRPVLRAGVHRQVLFATLGCFVGYQLVKRAEYVHAKVDREMFEYIRHHPVDFNAATG
;
A
#
# COMPACT_ATOMS: atom_id res chain seq x y z
N LEU A 1 10.52 -3.69 12.97
CA LEU A 1 9.07 -3.76 12.70
C LEU A 1 8.71 -5.19 12.34
N PRO A 2 7.62 -5.73 12.88
CA PRO A 2 7.12 -7.02 12.42
C PRO A 2 6.84 -6.94 10.91
N PRO A 3 7.17 -7.98 10.13
CA PRO A 3 6.86 -7.99 8.71
C PRO A 3 5.34 -7.93 8.50
N PRO A 4 4.84 -7.15 7.53
CA PRO A 4 3.41 -7.12 7.23
C PRO A 4 2.93 -8.52 6.83
N PRO A 5 1.72 -8.93 7.25
CA PRO A 5 1.13 -10.19 6.81
C PRO A 5 1.08 -10.27 5.28
N LEU A 6 1.29 -11.47 4.73
CA LEU A 6 1.21 -11.70 3.28
C LEU A 6 -0.14 -11.25 2.69
N LEU A 7 -1.22 -11.39 3.49
CA LEU A 7 -2.54 -10.83 3.22
C LEU A 7 -2.73 -9.53 4.01
N ASN A 8 -2.30 -8.42 3.42
CA ASN A 8 -2.58 -7.08 3.93
C ASN A 8 -3.67 -6.40 3.08
N LYS A 9 -4.52 -5.58 3.71
CA LYS A 9 -5.62 -4.84 3.04
C LYS A 9 -5.10 -4.04 1.83
N GLY A 10 -3.91 -3.44 1.95
CA GLY A 10 -3.28 -2.69 0.85
C GLY A 10 -2.88 -3.55 -0.34
N SER A 11 -2.36 -4.77 -0.10
CA SER A 11 -2.03 -5.72 -1.18
C SER A 11 -3.27 -6.26 -1.87
N VAL A 12 -4.33 -6.54 -1.11
CA VAL A 12 -5.63 -6.98 -1.68
C VAL A 12 -6.25 -5.88 -2.53
N TRP A 13 -6.24 -4.64 -2.04
CA TRP A 13 -6.77 -3.50 -2.79
C TRP A 13 -5.97 -3.21 -4.06
N LEU A 14 -4.64 -3.23 -4.00
CA LEU A 14 -3.79 -3.01 -5.18
C LEU A 14 -3.79 -4.19 -6.15
N GLY A 15 -3.99 -5.42 -5.66
CA GLY A 15 -4.29 -6.59 -6.50
C GLY A 15 -5.60 -6.43 -7.26
N PHE A 16 -6.65 -5.97 -6.58
CA PHE A 16 -7.94 -5.66 -7.20
C PHE A 16 -7.82 -4.51 -8.22
N ALA A 17 -7.09 -3.44 -7.89
CA ALA A 17 -6.81 -2.35 -8.82
C ALA A 17 -6.02 -2.83 -10.06
N GLY A 18 -5.03 -3.72 -9.88
CA GLY A 18 -4.30 -4.35 -10.97
C GLY A 18 -5.19 -5.22 -11.86
N TRP A 19 -6.15 -5.94 -11.27
CA TRP A 19 -7.16 -6.68 -12.02
C TRP A 19 -8.11 -5.77 -12.80
N LEU A 20 -8.60 -4.69 -12.17
CA LEU A 20 -9.42 -3.67 -12.86
C LEU A 20 -8.68 -3.04 -14.04
N ALA A 21 -7.38 -2.76 -13.90
CA ALA A 21 -6.57 -2.25 -15.00
C ALA A 21 -6.50 -3.23 -16.19
N ALA A 22 -6.42 -4.54 -15.93
CA ALA A 22 -6.46 -5.55 -16.99
C ALA A 22 -7.83 -5.67 -17.66
N LEU A 23 -8.92 -5.48 -16.92
CA LEU A 23 -10.27 -5.42 -17.49
C LEU A 23 -10.47 -4.16 -18.35
N LEU A 24 -9.90 -3.03 -17.92
CA LEU A 24 -9.87 -1.78 -18.70
C LEU A 24 -9.08 -1.95 -20.00
N ASP A 25 -7.91 -2.59 -19.97
CA ASP A 25 -7.11 -2.87 -21.17
C ASP A 25 -7.88 -3.74 -22.19
N ASN A 26 -8.64 -4.73 -21.70
CA ASN A 26 -9.52 -5.53 -22.54
C ASN A 26 -10.70 -4.72 -23.10
N ALA A 27 -11.26 -3.79 -22.31
CA ALA A 27 -12.36 -2.92 -22.72
C ALA A 27 -11.94 -1.95 -23.83
N PHE A 28 -10.76 -1.32 -23.72
CA PHE A 28 -10.23 -0.43 -24.76
C PHE A 28 -9.97 -1.17 -26.08
N ASN A 29 -9.52 -2.42 -26.02
CA ASN A 29 -9.24 -3.23 -27.21
C ASN A 29 -10.48 -3.93 -27.80
N GLN A 30 -11.70 -3.60 -27.34
CA GLN A 30 -12.96 -4.22 -27.78
C GLN A 30 -12.94 -5.76 -27.71
N ARG A 31 -12.15 -6.32 -26.80
CA ARG A 31 -12.06 -7.77 -26.55
C ARG A 31 -13.05 -8.15 -25.45
N PRO A 32 -13.58 -9.39 -25.42
CA PRO A 32 -14.50 -9.81 -24.38
C PRO A 32 -13.84 -9.72 -22.99
N VAL A 33 -14.30 -8.76 -22.19
CA VAL A 33 -13.62 -8.24 -20.98
C VAL A 33 -13.26 -9.33 -19.97
N LEU A 34 -14.15 -10.30 -19.77
CA LEU A 34 -13.98 -11.37 -18.77
C LEU A 34 -13.32 -12.65 -19.31
N ARG A 35 -13.30 -12.86 -20.64
CA ARG A 35 -12.82 -14.12 -21.25
C ARG A 35 -11.52 -13.98 -22.03
N ALA A 36 -11.23 -12.80 -22.57
CA ALA A 36 -9.97 -12.56 -23.27
C ALA A 36 -8.83 -12.32 -22.27
N GLY A 37 -7.72 -13.05 -22.43
CA GLY A 37 -6.48 -12.73 -21.73
C GLY A 37 -6.50 -13.00 -20.22
N VAL A 38 -7.12 -14.09 -19.77
CA VAL A 38 -7.09 -14.53 -18.35
C VAL A 38 -5.65 -14.59 -17.81
N HIS A 39 -4.68 -15.05 -18.62
CA HIS A 39 -3.26 -15.04 -18.26
C HIS A 39 -2.73 -13.61 -17.98
N ARG A 40 -3.15 -12.61 -18.76
CA ARG A 40 -2.79 -11.20 -18.53
C ARG A 40 -3.48 -10.65 -17.28
N GLN A 41 -4.75 -10.99 -17.07
CA GLN A 41 -5.48 -10.60 -15.85
C GLN A 41 -4.81 -11.12 -14.58
N VAL A 42 -4.40 -12.40 -14.58
CA VAL A 42 -3.66 -13.00 -13.46
C VAL A 42 -2.29 -12.34 -13.29
N LEU A 43 -1.55 -12.09 -14.37
CA LEU A 43 -0.27 -11.37 -14.32
C LEU A 43 -0.41 -9.98 -13.69
N PHE A 44 -1.36 -9.17 -14.16
CA PHE A 44 -1.59 -7.83 -13.65
C PHE A 44 -2.09 -7.81 -12.19
N ALA A 45 -2.97 -8.74 -11.82
CA ALA A 45 -3.40 -8.90 -10.44
C ALA A 45 -2.22 -9.29 -9.52
N THR A 46 -1.36 -10.21 -9.97
CA THR A 46 -0.19 -10.66 -9.19
C THR A 46 0.84 -9.54 -9.04
N LEU A 47 1.10 -8.78 -10.11
CA LEU A 47 1.94 -7.58 -10.06
C LEU A 47 1.36 -6.53 -9.12
N GLY A 48 0.05 -6.27 -9.17
CA GLY A 48 -0.64 -5.37 -8.26
C GLY A 48 -0.49 -5.78 -6.79
N CYS A 49 -0.68 -7.07 -6.49
CA CYS A 49 -0.45 -7.63 -5.14
C CYS A 49 1.00 -7.44 -4.69
N PHE A 50 1.96 -7.73 -5.57
CA PHE A 50 3.40 -7.63 -5.25
C PHE A 50 3.83 -6.19 -5.00
N VAL A 51 3.45 -5.27 -5.88
CA VAL A 51 3.71 -3.84 -5.71
C VAL A 51 3.04 -3.33 -4.45
N GLY A 52 1.80 -3.74 -4.18
CA GLY A 52 1.10 -3.36 -2.96
C GLY A 52 1.77 -3.84 -1.69
N TYR A 53 2.28 -5.07 -1.66
CA TYR A 53 3.05 -5.57 -0.53
C TYR A 53 4.30 -4.71 -0.25
N GLN A 54 5.04 -4.35 -1.30
CA GLN A 54 6.25 -3.54 -1.16
C GLN A 54 5.94 -2.09 -0.73
N LEU A 55 4.84 -1.52 -1.23
CA LEU A 55 4.38 -0.19 -0.83
C LEU A 55 3.95 -0.15 0.63
N VAL A 56 3.17 -1.13 1.09
CA VAL A 56 2.74 -1.17 2.51
C VAL A 56 3.95 -1.36 3.43
N LYS A 57 4.89 -2.23 3.06
CA LYS A 57 6.15 -2.40 3.81
C LYS A 57 6.94 -1.08 3.91
N ARG A 58 6.98 -0.28 2.83
CA ARG A 58 7.62 1.05 2.87
C ARG A 58 6.84 2.05 3.71
N ALA A 59 5.51 2.07 3.61
CA ALA A 59 4.66 2.97 4.38
C ALA A 59 4.79 2.72 5.89
N GLU A 60 4.70 1.46 6.33
CA GLU A 60 4.89 1.08 7.72
C GLU A 60 6.28 1.47 8.24
N TYR A 61 7.32 1.31 7.42
CA TYR A 61 8.67 1.74 7.77
C TYR A 61 8.79 3.26 7.96
N VAL A 62 8.23 4.04 7.02
CA VAL A 62 8.27 5.51 7.10
C VAL A 62 7.48 6.01 8.32
N HIS A 63 6.28 5.50 8.55
CA HIS A 63 5.48 5.89 9.72
C HIS A 63 6.19 5.56 11.04
N ALA A 64 6.76 4.36 11.17
CA ALA A 64 7.49 3.99 12.37
C ALA A 64 8.76 4.83 12.58
N LYS A 65 9.42 5.25 11.50
CA LYS A 65 10.58 6.15 11.57
C LYS A 65 10.15 7.54 12.05
N VAL A 66 9.08 8.09 11.49
CA VAL A 66 8.54 9.40 11.88
C VAL A 66 8.09 9.40 13.34
N ASP A 67 7.36 8.37 13.78
CA ASP A 67 6.95 8.24 15.18
C ASP A 67 8.16 8.19 16.11
N ARG A 68 9.19 7.42 15.75
CA ARG A 68 10.42 7.34 16.53
C ARG A 68 11.11 8.71 16.66
N GLU A 69 11.26 9.42 15.54
CA GLU A 69 11.87 10.76 15.53
C GLU A 69 11.04 11.76 16.35
N MET A 70 9.71 11.69 16.27
CA MET A 70 8.81 12.52 17.07
C MET A 70 8.96 12.23 18.57
N PHE A 71 8.99 10.97 18.98
CA PHE A 71 9.18 10.59 20.39
C PHE A 71 10.57 10.98 20.92
N GLU A 72 11.62 10.82 20.10
CA GLU A 72 12.96 11.29 20.45
C GLU A 72 12.98 12.83 20.63
N TYR A 73 12.34 13.57 19.73
CA TYR A 73 12.25 15.03 19.82
C TYR A 73 11.49 15.50 21.08
N ILE A 74 10.32 14.93 21.37
CA ILE A 74 9.53 15.23 22.58
C ILE A 74 10.37 14.97 23.85
N ARG A 75 11.13 13.88 23.86
CA ARG A 75 11.99 13.52 25.00
C ARG A 75 13.10 14.54 25.24
N HIS A 76 13.67 15.08 24.17
CA HIS A 76 14.76 16.06 24.28
C HIS A 76 14.27 17.48 24.58
N HIS A 77 13.05 17.85 24.19
CA HIS A 77 12.52 19.21 24.36
C HIS A 77 11.19 19.23 25.13
N PRO A 78 11.16 18.76 26.39
CA PRO A 78 9.92 18.70 27.17
C PRO A 78 9.32 20.08 27.49
N VAL A 79 10.11 21.16 27.36
CA VAL A 79 9.67 22.55 27.59
C VAL A 79 8.75 23.05 26.49
N ASP A 80 8.97 22.65 25.23
CA ASP A 80 8.19 23.10 24.08
C ASP A 80 6.79 22.46 24.00
N PHE A 81 6.62 21.31 24.66
CA PHE A 81 5.35 20.57 24.72
C PHE A 81 4.52 20.86 25.99
N ASN A 82 4.97 21.80 26.84
CA ASN A 82 4.34 22.12 28.12
C ASN A 82 3.43 23.36 28.02
N ALA A 83 2.56 23.42 27.02
CA ALA A 83 1.69 24.57 26.77
C ALA A 83 0.28 24.15 26.32
N ALA A 84 -0.47 23.51 27.22
CA ALA A 84 -1.93 23.45 27.18
C ALA A 84 -2.56 23.22 28.56
N THR A 85 -1.97 23.80 29.61
CA THR A 85 -2.65 24.01 30.90
C THR A 85 -2.84 25.50 31.07
N GLY A 86 -3.92 26.00 30.46
CA GLY A 86 -4.56 27.26 30.82
C GLY A 86 -5.68 27.00 31.81
#